data_AF-A0A953JUB9-F1
#
_entry.id   AF-A0A953JUB9-F1
#
_cell.length_a   1.000
_cell.length_b   1.000
_cell.length_c   1.000
_cell.angle_alpha   90.00
_cell.angle_beta   90.00
_cell.angle_gamma   90.00
#
_symmetry.space_group_name_H-M   'P 1'
#
loop_
_entity.id
_entity.type
_entity.pdbx_description
1 polymer ?
#
loop_
_entity_poly.entity_id
_entity_poly.type
_entity_poly.pdbx_seq_one_letter_code
_entity_poly.pdbx_strand_id
1 'polypeptide(L)'
;MQVKVYVPRLIEIPSEYLSGLAKRASDKLGDRAREVCATRGHLVRQAIRDGLLREFDELMDDNGAVDIVCDPSSEIPLELENKTLTLVELLEALQFKRSLNDMKTNSHAA
;
A
#
# COMPACT_ATOMS: atom_id res chain seq x y z
N MET A 1 -5.15 6.10 -32.79
CA MET A 1 -4.04 6.14 -31.81
C MET A 1 -4.60 6.69 -30.51
N GLN A 2 -4.39 6.00 -29.38
CA GLN A 2 -4.84 6.44 -28.06
C GLN A 2 -3.61 6.72 -27.21
N VAL A 3 -3.58 7.86 -26.52
CA VAL A 3 -2.47 8.28 -25.65
C VAL A 3 -3.04 8.49 -24.25
N LYS A 4 -2.49 7.82 -23.24
CA LYS A 4 -2.82 8.05 -21.83
C LYS A 4 -1.88 9.10 -21.26
N VAL A 5 -2.45 10.17 -20.71
CA VAL A 5 -1.70 11.26 -20.07
C VAL A 5 -1.94 11.18 -18.57
N TYR A 6 -0.90 10.86 -17.81
CA TYR A 6 -0.98 10.79 -16.36
C TYR A 6 -0.75 12.17 -15.75
N VAL A 7 -1.71 12.61 -14.95
CA VAL A 7 -1.62 13.85 -14.17
C VAL A 7 -1.22 13.53 -12.73
N PRO A 8 -0.21 14.21 -12.15
CA PRO A 8 0.15 14.04 -10.75
C PRO A 8 -1.04 14.28 -9.83
N ARG A 9 -1.24 13.37 -8.86
CA ARG A 9 -2.24 13.53 -7.80
C ARG A 9 -1.65 13.13 -6.45
N LEU A 10 -2.05 13.86 -5.42
CA LEU A 10 -1.79 13.47 -4.03
C LEU A 10 -2.97 12.62 -3.55
N ILE A 11 -2.67 11.50 -2.90
CA ILE A 11 -3.67 10.60 -2.33
C ILE A 11 -3.31 10.42 -0.85
N GLU A 12 -4.30 10.61 0.02
CA GLU A 12 -4.18 10.32 1.44
C GLU A 12 -4.91 9.01 1.74
N ILE A 13 -4.16 8.03 2.26
CA ILE A 13 -4.73 6.76 2.75
C ILE A 13 -4.65 6.80 4.27
N PRO A 14 -5.79 6.77 4.99
CA PRO A 14 -5.78 6.78 6.43
C PRO A 14 -5.00 5.58 7.01
N SER A 15 -4.25 5.84 8.08
CA SER A 15 -3.28 4.90 8.65
C SER A 15 -3.88 3.56 9.07
N GLU A 16 -5.14 3.57 9.49
CA GLU A 16 -5.92 2.41 9.92
C GLU A 16 -6.14 1.39 8.81
N TYR A 17 -6.10 1.82 7.53
CA TYR A 17 -6.24 0.93 6.39
C TYR A 17 -4.92 0.30 5.95
N LEU A 18 -3.77 0.88 6.31
CA LEU A 18 -2.46 0.49 5.76
C LEU A 18 -2.12 -0.98 6.02
N SER A 19 -2.39 -1.51 7.22
CA SER A 19 -2.10 -2.91 7.53
C SER A 19 -2.97 -3.87 6.71
N GLY A 20 -4.26 -3.54 6.55
CA GLY A 20 -5.17 -4.34 5.72
C GLY A 20 -4.81 -4.31 4.24
N LEU A 21 -4.40 -3.14 3.75
CA LEU A 21 -3.93 -2.95 2.37
C LEU A 21 -2.64 -3.71 2.12
N ALA A 22 -1.65 -3.58 3.01
CA ALA A 22 -0.38 -4.31 2.89
C ALA A 22 -0.60 -5.82 2.90
N LYS A 23 -1.49 -6.33 3.77
CA LYS A 23 -1.85 -7.75 3.80
C LYS A 23 -2.46 -8.21 2.49
N ARG A 24 -3.50 -7.54 1.99
CA ARG A 24 -4.16 -7.94 0.74
C ARG A 24 -3.24 -7.81 -0.49
N ALA A 25 -2.37 -6.80 -0.51
CA ALA A 25 -1.35 -6.66 -1.55
C ALA A 25 -0.34 -7.82 -1.51
N SER A 26 0.09 -8.23 -0.32
CA SER A 26 0.94 -9.41 -0.11
C SER A 26 0.25 -10.70 -0.55
N ASP A 27 -1.00 -10.92 -0.10
CA ASP A 27 -1.80 -12.11 -0.44
C ASP A 27 -1.98 -12.26 -1.97
N LYS A 28 -2.16 -11.14 -2.68
CA LYS A 28 -2.29 -11.13 -4.15
C LYS A 28 -1.00 -11.49 -4.89
N LEU A 29 0.16 -11.24 -4.28
CA LEU A 29 1.47 -11.61 -4.82
C LEU A 29 1.90 -13.03 -4.44
N GLY A 30 1.27 -13.62 -3.41
CA GLY A 30 1.60 -14.95 -2.92
C GLY A 30 3.05 -15.04 -2.47
N ASP A 31 3.72 -16.14 -2.83
CA ASP A 31 5.12 -16.39 -2.41
C ASP A 31 6.09 -15.29 -2.84
N ARG A 32 5.80 -14.60 -3.95
CA ARG A 32 6.62 -13.49 -4.47
C ARG A 32 6.64 -12.27 -3.58
N ALA A 33 5.71 -12.14 -2.63
CA ALA A 33 5.63 -11.00 -1.73
C ALA A 33 6.89 -10.86 -0.82
N ARG A 34 7.65 -11.95 -0.65
CA ARG A 34 8.93 -11.98 0.09
C ARG A 34 10.12 -11.48 -0.72
N GLU A 35 9.96 -11.37 -2.04
CA GLU A 35 11.05 -11.04 -2.96
C GLU A 35 10.88 -9.63 -3.54
N VAL A 36 9.64 -9.11 -3.53
CA VAL A 36 9.29 -7.81 -4.08
C VAL A 36 9.36 -6.74 -2.99
N CYS A 37 10.09 -5.67 -3.27
CA CYS A 37 10.10 -4.47 -2.44
C CYS A 37 8.68 -3.90 -2.34
N ALA A 38 8.24 -3.58 -1.13
CA ALA A 38 7.00 -2.85 -0.91
C ALA A 38 7.13 -1.43 -1.46
N THR A 39 6.10 -0.96 -2.13
CA THR A 39 6.07 0.39 -2.71
C THR A 39 4.75 1.06 -2.36
N ARG A 40 4.70 2.38 -2.47
CA ARG A 40 3.42 3.12 -2.36
C ARG A 40 2.40 2.64 -3.39
N GLY A 41 2.86 2.25 -4.59
CA GLY A 41 2.01 1.74 -5.65
C GLY A 41 1.26 0.46 -5.28
N HIS A 42 1.87 -0.44 -4.50
CA HIS A 42 1.18 -1.63 -4.00
C HIS A 42 -0.03 -1.26 -3.13
N LEU A 43 0.14 -0.29 -2.22
CA LEU A 43 -0.92 0.15 -1.29
C LEU A 43 -2.02 0.91 -2.02
N VAL A 44 -1.66 1.84 -2.91
CA VAL A 44 -2.64 2.64 -3.67
C VAL A 44 -3.47 1.75 -4.61
N ARG A 45 -2.83 0.84 -5.35
CA ARG A 45 -3.58 -0.10 -6.23
C ARG A 45 -4.50 -1.00 -5.43
N GLN A 46 -4.10 -1.42 -4.23
CA GLN A 46 -4.97 -2.21 -3.37
C GLN A 46 -6.14 -1.37 -2.85
N ALA A 47 -5.92 -0.10 -2.49
CA ALA A 47 -6.98 0.80 -2.02
C ALA A 47 -8.04 1.07 -3.09
N ILE A 48 -7.62 1.21 -4.36
CA ILE A 48 -8.53 1.34 -5.51
C ILE A 48 -9.36 0.06 -5.67
N ARG A 49 -8.70 -1.11 -5.68
CA ARG A 49 -9.40 -2.41 -5.78
C ARG A 49 -10.40 -2.66 -4.65
N ASP A 50 -10.11 -2.16 -3.46
CA ASP A 50 -10.99 -2.28 -2.30
C ASP A 50 -12.13 -1.25 -2.31
N GLY A 51 -12.17 -0.34 -3.29
CA GLY A 51 -13.18 0.71 -3.41
C GLY A 51 -13.03 1.82 -2.36
N LEU A 52 -11.85 1.98 -1.75
CA LEU A 52 -11.55 3.07 -0.82
C LEU A 52 -11.35 4.41 -1.54
N LEU A 53 -10.95 4.36 -2.82
CA LEU A 53 -10.68 5.52 -3.66
C LEU A 53 -11.55 5.46 -4.92
N ARG A 54 -12.87 5.59 -4.73
CA ARG A 54 -13.89 5.38 -5.78
C ARG A 54 -13.74 6.34 -6.96
N GLU A 55 -13.13 7.49 -6.76
CA GLU A 55 -12.78 8.44 -7.82
C GLU A 55 -11.80 7.87 -8.86
N PHE A 56 -11.18 6.71 -8.59
CA PHE A 56 -10.27 6.01 -9.49
C PHE A 56 -10.82 4.68 -10.00
N ASP A 57 -12.10 4.37 -9.79
CA ASP A 57 -12.71 3.11 -10.23
C ASP A 57 -12.57 2.92 -11.76
N GLU A 58 -12.61 4.02 -12.52
CA GLU A 58 -12.42 4.02 -13.98
C GLU A 58 -11.02 3.62 -14.44
N LEU A 59 -10.04 3.62 -13.52
CA LEU A 59 -8.66 3.19 -13.79
C LEU A 59 -8.49 1.69 -13.61
N MET A 60 -9.52 0.98 -13.14
CA MET A 60 -9.52 -0.46 -13.00
C MET A 60 -10.09 -1.11 -14.26
N ASP A 61 -9.35 -2.06 -14.84
CA ASP A 61 -9.85 -2.85 -15.96
C ASP A 61 -10.72 -4.03 -15.50
N ASP A 62 -11.34 -4.73 -16.47
CA ASP A 62 -12.21 -5.88 -16.22
C ASP A 62 -11.50 -7.06 -15.52
N ASN A 63 -10.16 -7.07 -15.47
CA ASN A 63 -9.35 -8.07 -14.81
C ASN A 63 -8.86 -7.61 -13.41
N GLY A 64 -9.26 -6.42 -12.95
CA GLY A 64 -8.83 -5.84 -11.69
C GLY A 64 -7.38 -5.33 -11.68
N ALA A 65 -6.78 -5.12 -12.85
CA ALA A 65 -5.54 -4.37 -12.98
C ALA A 65 -5.85 -2.86 -12.86
N VAL A 66 -4.95 -2.12 -12.23
CA VAL A 66 -5.16 -0.69 -11.92
C VAL A 66 -4.12 0.12 -12.68
N ASP A 67 -4.59 0.93 -13.59
CA ASP A 67 -3.81 1.72 -14.54
C ASP A 67 -3.35 3.04 -13.92
N ILE A 68 -2.41 2.94 -12.98
CA ILE A 68 -1.76 4.09 -12.36
C ILE A 68 -0.24 3.97 -12.41
N VAL A 69 0.40 5.13 -12.49
CA VAL A 69 1.85 5.29 -12.32
C VAL A 69 2.10 5.95 -10.98
N CYS A 70 2.64 5.20 -10.03
CA CYS A 70 3.07 5.72 -8.73
C CYS A 70 4.57 6.02 -8.80
N ASP A 71 4.89 7.22 -9.25
CA ASP A 71 6.24 7.80 -9.49
C ASP A 71 6.89 7.43 -10.86
N PRO A 72 7.20 8.42 -11.73
CA PRO A 72 7.88 8.19 -13.00
C PRO A 72 9.34 7.73 -12.87
N SER A 73 9.98 7.88 -11.70
CA SER A 73 11.38 7.47 -11.46
C SER A 73 11.55 6.00 -11.03
N SER A 74 10.49 5.19 -11.13
CA SER A 74 10.32 3.84 -10.58
C SER A 74 9.83 3.88 -9.14
N GLU A 75 8.83 3.06 -8.86
CA GLU A 75 8.16 2.94 -7.55
C GLU A 75 9.17 2.88 -6.39
N ILE A 76 9.45 4.04 -5.78
CA ILE A 76 10.44 4.15 -4.72
C ILE A 76 10.03 3.20 -3.59
N PRO A 77 10.90 2.25 -3.20
CA PRO A 77 10.59 1.34 -2.13
C PRO A 77 10.24 2.07 -0.84
N LEU A 78 9.33 1.50 -0.07
CA LEU A 78 9.04 1.99 1.27
C LEU A 78 10.23 1.63 2.17
N GLU A 79 10.79 2.67 2.79
CA GLU A 79 11.91 2.53 3.73
C GLU A 79 11.44 2.76 5.16
N LEU A 80 11.94 1.92 6.06
CA LEU A 80 11.83 2.11 7.50
C LEU A 80 13.23 1.97 8.10
N GLU A 81 13.67 2.97 8.87
CA GLU A 81 15.01 2.98 9.49
C GLU A 81 16.15 2.74 8.45
N ASN A 82 16.04 3.38 7.28
CA ASN A 82 16.97 3.25 6.14
C ASN A 82 17.09 1.83 5.57
N LYS A 83 16.09 0.98 5.79
CA LYS A 83 15.98 -0.34 5.16
C LYS A 83 14.77 -0.39 4.23
N THR A 84 15.02 -0.82 3.00
CA THR A 84 13.97 -1.21 2.07
C THR A 84 13.23 -2.43 2.62
N LEU A 85 11.90 -2.34 2.66
CA LEU A 85 11.06 -3.43 3.11
C LEU A 85 10.49 -4.21 1.93
N THR A 86 10.39 -5.52 2.05
CA THR A 86 9.47 -6.35 1.26
C THR A 86 8.02 -6.13 1.73
N LEU A 87 7.04 -6.61 0.97
CA LEU A 87 5.63 -6.50 1.39
C LEU A 87 5.32 -7.25 2.68
N VAL A 88 5.99 -8.39 2.90
CA VAL A 88 5.87 -9.15 4.14
C VAL A 88 6.46 -8.37 5.30
N GLU A 89 7.67 -7.83 5.16
CA GLU A 89 8.32 -7.04 6.22
C GLU A 89 7.56 -5.73 6.52
N LEU A 90 6.97 -5.09 5.51
CA LEU A 90 6.08 -3.95 5.71
C LEU A 90 4.86 -4.33 6.56
N LEU A 91 4.22 -5.47 6.27
CA LEU A 91 3.07 -5.93 7.02
C LEU A 91 3.43 -6.19 8.48
N GLU A 92 4.55 -6.88 8.73
CA GLU A 92 5.07 -7.15 10.07
C GLU A 92 5.37 -5.84 10.84
N ALA A 93 6.03 -4.88 10.19
CA ALA A 93 6.33 -3.58 10.78
C ALA A 93 5.06 -2.79 11.15
N LEU A 94 4.03 -2.82 10.29
CA LEU A 94 2.74 -2.16 10.56
C LEU A 94 1.98 -2.82 11.72
N GLN A 95 2.00 -4.14 11.81
CA GLN A 95 1.39 -4.88 12.91
C GLN A 95 2.12 -4.63 14.23
N PHE A 96 3.45 -4.61 14.20
CA PHE A 96 4.27 -4.32 15.39
C PHE A 96 4.02 -2.89 15.91
N LYS A 97 3.98 -1.89 15.03
CA LYS A 97 3.64 -0.51 15.42
C LYS A 97 2.24 -0.39 16.04
N ARG A 98 1.27 -1.13 15.50
CA ARG A 98 -0.09 -1.16 16.08
C ARG A 98 -0.08 -1.75 17.49
N SER A 99 0.59 -2.89 17.68
CA SER A 99 0.74 -3.52 19.00
C SER A 99 1.40 -2.59 20.02
N LEU A 100 2.46 -1.87 19.64
CA LEU A 100 3.10 -0.88 20.50
C LEU A 100 2.18 0.28 20.89
N ASN A 101 1.35 0.76 19.97
CA ASN A 101 0.38 1.81 20.26
C ASN A 101 -0.72 1.31 21.21
N ASP A 102 -1.22 0.09 21.01
CA ASP A 102 -2.25 -0.53 21.85
C ASP A 102 -1.73 -0.76 23.30
N MET A 103 -0.45 -1.12 23.46
CA MET A 103 0.17 -1.23 24.78
C MET A 103 0.27 0.14 25.49
N LYS A 104 0.69 1.20 24.78
CA LYS A 104 0.79 2.55 25.36
C LYS A 104 -0.55 3.11 25.80
N THR A 105 -1.62 2.86 25.04
CA THR A 105 -2.98 3.28 25.44
C THR A 105 -3.46 2.57 26.70
N ASN A 106 -3.11 1.29 26.88
CA ASN A 106 -3.46 0.53 28.08
C ASN A 106 -2.64 0.93 29.31
N SER A 107 -1.39 1.39 29.14
CA SER A 107 -0.54 1.89 30.24
C SER A 107 -0.94 3.28 30.77
N HIS A 108 -1.81 4.01 30.08
CA HIS A 108 -2.34 5.30 30.55
C HIS A 108 -3.75 5.20 31.17
N ALA A 109 -4.29 3.99 31.31
CA ALA A 109 -5.60 3.73 31.92
C ALA A 109 -5.52 3.07 33.31
N ALA A 110 -4.36 3.13 33.98
CA ALA A 110 -4.12 2.54 35.30
C ALA A 110 -3.59 3.57 36.30
#